data_AF-A0A071M511-F1
#
_entry.id   AF-A0A071M511-F1
#
_cell.length_a   1.000
_cell.length_b   1.000
_cell.length_c   1.000
_cell.angle_alpha   90.00
_cell.angle_beta   90.00
_cell.angle_gamma   90.00
#
_symmetry.space_group_name_H-M   'P 1'
#
loop_
_entity.id
_entity.type
_entity.pdbx_description
1 polymer ?
#
loop_
_entity_poly.entity_id
_entity_poly.type
_entity_poly.pdbx_seq_one_letter_code
_entity_poly.pdbx_strand_id
1 'polypeptide(L)'
;MCRRLRFSIACVLLAAAARPVSAQIGHATGLVDDPPAVLAAVPRQPAYRAYLPPRSDFTRYFPLVRSQGEQGSCTAWATGYNALSAAFNLQLERQGAAGGERRRVAFSPAYLFNLLHRGRCEGGTSVTAALDAIHDNGLVTFDGLPYDPKTCSALPDDLRMRDARNNRLLTYSLIDKDDRDVLEKIRGAVFARKPVVIGIYSGDITSALQRYRGGVFRDVLPKENAHAMVIAGYDDASQTFTVVNSWGEHWGEQGLLRIDYQTLLTNLSNGPFVIDEIDPDGIRRLLTAAHVEPEPPPVPPVIRQNVSPDALRDAIRRRVDKLQCARVDAGVAADRSVALTGFVGSQGDLDALLKAVAAMPDSGRVDNRVTVHPWPQCEVYLSFDQGLRHAGGLDVKAVGHPAERYREGDSLALQVTSPGYPSYLYVAYLQASGEVVYLSWPEGASPRPVPPRSRLVFGGGRNGQPVYRVAKPFGDEIVVVIASRRRLVVGTLPDKEVDREFLTKFRMPLLDPDPAASAHDAVAVAVLPLKTVAKE
;
A
#
# COMPACT_ATOMS: atom_id res chain seq x y z
N MET A 1 26.14 93.66 -23.62
CA MET A 1 26.76 93.31 -22.31
C MET A 1 25.75 92.51 -21.51
N CYS A 2 25.92 91.18 -21.45
CA CYS A 2 26.29 90.38 -20.26
C CYS A 2 25.16 90.26 -19.22
N ARG A 3 24.43 89.14 -19.11
CA ARG A 3 24.76 87.77 -18.59
C ARG A 3 24.11 87.60 -17.19
N ARG A 4 23.08 86.75 -17.10
CA ARG A 4 23.06 85.45 -16.38
C ARG A 4 23.41 85.51 -14.89
N LEU A 5 22.44 85.16 -14.02
CA LEU A 5 22.46 83.97 -13.14
C LEU A 5 21.17 83.95 -12.28
N ARG A 6 20.27 83.00 -12.52
CA ARG A 6 19.27 82.55 -11.53
C ARG A 6 19.76 81.18 -11.07
N PHE A 7 20.16 81.05 -9.79
CA PHE A 7 20.52 79.77 -9.19
C PHE A 7 19.35 79.21 -8.37
N SER A 8 19.11 77.94 -8.66
CA SER A 8 18.15 76.97 -8.15
C SER A 8 18.04 76.86 -6.63
N ILE A 9 16.83 76.55 -6.13
CA ILE A 9 16.56 75.36 -5.31
C ILE A 9 15.14 74.86 -5.65
N ALA A 10 15.05 73.87 -6.54
CA ALA A 10 13.84 73.07 -6.69
C ALA A 10 13.98 71.86 -5.76
N CYS A 11 13.22 71.83 -4.66
CA CYS A 11 13.03 70.63 -3.87
C CYS A 11 12.19 69.65 -4.70
N VAL A 12 12.85 68.74 -5.40
CA VAL A 12 12.20 67.57 -5.99
C VAL A 12 11.95 66.58 -4.84
N LEU A 13 10.74 66.59 -4.31
CA LEU A 13 10.22 65.46 -3.53
C LEU A 13 10.09 64.27 -4.49
N LEU A 14 11.14 63.44 -4.58
CA LEU A 14 10.99 62.08 -5.08
C LEU A 14 10.11 61.33 -4.08
N ALA A 15 8.81 61.31 -4.33
CA ALA A 15 7.94 60.27 -3.80
C ALA A 15 8.41 58.95 -4.42
N ALA A 16 9.32 58.26 -3.74
CA ALA A 16 9.57 56.86 -4.01
C ALA A 16 8.24 56.14 -3.82
N ALA A 17 7.61 55.73 -4.92
CA ALA A 17 6.52 54.79 -4.89
C ALA A 17 7.10 53.47 -4.36
N ALA A 18 7.12 53.33 -3.03
CA ALA A 18 7.32 52.05 -2.39
C ALA A 18 6.17 51.17 -2.87
N ARG A 19 6.46 50.30 -3.84
CA ARG A 19 5.61 49.15 -4.13
C ARG A 19 5.39 48.46 -2.79
N PRO A 20 4.15 48.11 -2.41
CA PRO A 20 3.96 47.32 -1.21
C PRO A 20 4.78 46.05 -1.42
N VAL A 21 5.79 45.85 -0.58
CA VAL A 21 6.38 44.54 -0.41
C VAL A 21 5.21 43.69 0.05
N SER A 22 4.71 42.84 -0.83
CA SER A 22 3.73 41.84 -0.45
C SER A 22 4.43 41.03 0.64
N ALA A 23 4.03 41.24 1.89
CA ALA A 23 4.46 40.37 2.97
C ALA A 23 4.03 38.98 2.55
N GLN A 24 5.00 38.13 2.22
CA GLN A 24 4.74 36.74 1.89
C GLN A 24 4.04 36.18 3.13
N ILE A 25 2.73 35.92 3.07
CA ILE A 25 2.00 35.35 4.22
C ILE A 25 2.44 33.89 4.30
N GLY A 26 3.13 33.54 5.38
CA GLY A 26 3.61 32.19 5.60
C GLY A 26 2.44 31.26 5.80
N HIS A 27 2.55 30.04 5.31
CA HIS A 27 1.51 29.06 5.53
C HIS A 27 1.59 28.52 6.96
N ALA A 28 0.45 28.54 7.66
CA ALA A 28 0.40 28.12 9.04
C ALA A 28 0.66 26.61 9.20
N THR A 29 1.23 26.27 10.36
CA THR A 29 1.48 24.91 10.81
C THR A 29 0.97 24.75 12.24
N GLY A 30 0.80 23.51 12.68
CA GLY A 30 0.26 23.21 14.01
C GLY A 30 0.34 21.75 14.37
N LEU A 31 1.28 21.00 13.78
CA LEU A 31 1.55 19.65 14.23
C LEU A 31 2.39 19.74 15.50
N VAL A 32 1.86 19.16 16.56
CA VAL A 32 2.60 18.88 17.79
C VAL A 32 3.08 17.44 17.74
N ASP A 33 4.38 17.21 17.92
CA ASP A 33 4.91 15.86 17.92
C ASP A 33 4.35 15.03 19.09
N ASP A 34 3.93 13.82 18.77
CA ASP A 34 3.49 12.82 19.73
C ASP A 34 4.65 12.35 20.62
N PRO A 35 4.47 12.27 21.95
CA PRO A 35 5.49 11.75 22.85
C PRO A 35 5.83 10.28 22.55
N PRO A 36 7.09 9.84 22.76
CA PRO A 36 7.50 8.45 22.53
C PRO A 36 6.63 7.40 23.25
N ALA A 37 6.15 7.70 24.46
CA ALA A 37 5.27 6.81 25.22
C ALA A 37 3.90 6.61 24.55
N VAL A 38 3.37 7.64 23.90
CA VAL A 38 2.10 7.56 23.14
C VAL A 38 2.33 6.74 21.87
N LEU A 39 3.41 7.02 21.13
CA LEU A 39 3.77 6.27 19.92
C LEU A 39 4.03 4.78 20.20
N ALA A 40 4.58 4.43 21.36
CA ALA A 40 4.83 3.06 21.76
C ALA A 40 3.54 2.23 21.96
N ALA A 41 2.41 2.88 22.27
CA ALA A 41 1.11 2.24 22.45
C ALA A 41 0.37 1.98 21.13
N VAL A 42 0.78 2.62 20.02
CA VAL A 42 0.12 2.47 18.72
C VAL A 42 0.55 1.16 18.06
N PRO A 43 -0.39 0.34 17.52
CA PRO A 43 -0.06 -0.85 16.74
C PRO A 43 0.92 -0.54 15.61
N ARG A 44 1.91 -1.41 15.39
CA ARG A 44 2.90 -1.19 14.33
C ARG A 44 2.42 -1.74 12.99
N GLN A 45 2.64 -0.95 11.95
CA GLN A 45 2.34 -1.40 10.59
C GLN A 45 3.28 -2.58 10.27
N PRO A 46 2.73 -3.75 9.90
CA PRO A 46 3.55 -4.89 9.52
C PRO A 46 4.36 -4.57 8.28
N ALA A 47 5.45 -5.32 8.07
CA ALA A 47 6.17 -5.26 6.80
C ALA A 47 5.19 -5.52 5.65
N TYR A 48 5.27 -4.71 4.60
CA TYR A 48 4.44 -4.92 3.42
C TYR A 48 5.01 -6.07 2.58
N ARG A 49 4.27 -7.18 2.53
CA ARG A 49 4.69 -8.45 1.93
C ARG A 49 3.90 -8.77 0.67
N ALA A 50 3.97 -7.86 -0.31
CA ALA A 50 3.43 -8.04 -1.64
C ALA A 50 4.28 -7.25 -2.65
N TYR A 51 4.19 -7.62 -3.93
CA TYR A 51 4.75 -6.80 -5.02
C TYR A 51 4.14 -5.40 -4.98
N LEU A 52 4.99 -4.38 -5.07
CA LEU A 52 4.56 -3.01 -5.27
C LEU A 52 4.75 -2.68 -6.75
N PRO A 53 3.70 -2.28 -7.47
CA PRO A 53 3.87 -1.76 -8.82
C PRO A 53 4.83 -0.57 -8.77
N PRO A 54 5.56 -0.26 -9.85
CA PRO A 54 6.50 0.86 -9.90
C PRO A 54 5.82 2.21 -9.65
N ARG A 55 4.50 2.28 -9.75
CA ARG A 55 3.71 3.47 -9.46
C ARG A 55 2.38 3.08 -8.84
N SER A 56 1.95 3.84 -7.84
CA SER A 56 0.58 3.80 -7.31
C SER A 56 0.13 5.21 -7.05
N ASP A 57 -1.11 5.54 -7.42
CA ASP A 57 -1.71 6.83 -7.15
C ASP A 57 -3.20 6.63 -6.87
N PHE A 58 -3.67 7.21 -5.76
CA PHE A 58 -5.08 7.24 -5.42
C PHE A 58 -5.54 8.65 -5.01
N THR A 59 -4.84 9.68 -5.50
CA THR A 59 -5.19 11.10 -5.31
C THR A 59 -6.63 11.40 -5.71
N ARG A 60 -7.16 10.66 -6.71
CA ARG A 60 -8.54 10.81 -7.18
C ARG A 60 -9.61 10.63 -6.10
N TYR A 61 -9.33 9.98 -4.97
CA TYR A 61 -10.32 9.79 -3.89
C TYR A 61 -10.27 10.88 -2.83
N PHE A 62 -9.21 11.71 -2.82
CA PHE A 62 -9.15 12.84 -1.92
C PHE A 62 -10.22 13.89 -2.31
N PRO A 63 -10.73 14.64 -1.33
CA PRO A 63 -11.53 15.83 -1.64
C PRO A 63 -10.67 16.88 -2.34
N LEU A 64 -11.33 17.92 -2.88
CA LEU A 64 -10.62 19.06 -3.46
C LEU A 64 -9.67 19.68 -2.43
N VAL A 65 -8.48 20.07 -2.87
CA VAL A 65 -7.52 20.74 -1.99
C VAL A 65 -8.13 22.06 -1.51
N ARG A 66 -8.02 22.32 -0.21
CA ARG A 66 -8.41 23.59 0.40
C ARG A 66 -7.28 24.12 1.27
N SER A 67 -7.48 25.34 1.77
CA SER A 67 -6.53 26.01 2.65
C SER A 67 -7.02 25.98 4.10
N GLN A 68 -6.12 25.63 5.01
CA GLN A 68 -6.31 25.79 6.45
C GLN A 68 -6.25 27.26 6.91
N GLY A 69 -5.80 28.17 6.05
CA GLY A 69 -5.59 29.57 6.41
C GLY A 69 -4.46 29.71 7.45
N GLU A 70 -4.71 30.55 8.46
CA GLU A 70 -3.71 30.93 9.47
C GLU A 70 -3.79 30.09 10.76
N GLN A 71 -4.72 29.13 10.82
CA GLN A 71 -4.89 28.30 12.01
C GLN A 71 -3.89 27.14 12.03
N GLY A 72 -3.52 26.70 13.24
CA GLY A 72 -2.67 25.54 13.52
C GLY A 72 -3.37 24.20 13.28
N SER A 73 -4.20 24.09 12.26
CA SER A 73 -5.16 22.98 12.08
C SER A 73 -4.69 21.89 11.13
N CYS A 74 -3.42 21.88 10.71
CA CYS A 74 -2.92 20.95 9.69
C CYS A 74 -3.15 19.47 10.03
N THR A 75 -3.11 19.08 11.30
CA THR A 75 -3.41 17.71 11.74
C THR A 75 -4.87 17.33 11.49
N ALA A 76 -5.82 18.24 11.72
CA ALA A 76 -7.23 18.02 11.42
C ALA A 76 -7.51 17.95 9.92
N TRP A 77 -6.80 18.76 9.13
CA TRP A 77 -6.85 18.69 7.68
C TRP A 77 -6.25 17.38 7.15
N ALA A 78 -5.11 16.94 7.67
CA ALA A 78 -4.45 15.71 7.22
C ALA A 78 -5.26 14.46 7.60
N THR A 79 -5.64 14.32 8.87
CA THR A 79 -6.31 13.11 9.40
C THR A 79 -7.78 13.02 8.98
N GLY A 80 -8.54 14.09 9.15
CA GLY A 80 -9.98 14.11 8.90
C GLY A 80 -10.33 14.46 7.46
N TYR A 81 -10.03 15.70 7.04
CA TYR A 81 -10.43 16.20 5.73
C TYR A 81 -9.78 15.39 4.60
N ASN A 82 -8.48 15.13 4.63
CA ASN A 82 -7.78 14.42 3.57
C ASN A 82 -7.88 12.89 3.74
N ALA A 83 -7.25 12.33 4.79
CA ALA A 83 -7.09 10.89 4.93
C ALA A 83 -8.42 10.15 5.11
N LEU A 84 -9.25 10.50 6.10
CA LEU A 84 -10.51 9.79 6.34
C LEU A 84 -11.48 9.94 5.16
N SER A 85 -11.59 11.13 4.55
CA SER A 85 -12.43 11.33 3.36
C SER A 85 -11.98 10.46 2.20
N ALA A 86 -10.67 10.35 1.94
CA ALA A 86 -10.13 9.50 0.89
C ALA A 86 -10.45 8.01 1.12
N ALA A 87 -10.33 7.53 2.36
CA ALA A 87 -10.69 6.17 2.73
C ALA A 87 -12.18 5.88 2.51
N PHE A 88 -13.06 6.80 2.91
CA PHE A 88 -14.50 6.68 2.69
C PHE A 88 -14.87 6.72 1.21
N ASN A 89 -14.31 7.65 0.44
CA ASN A 89 -14.56 7.79 -1.00
C ASN A 89 -14.12 6.55 -1.80
N LEU A 90 -12.98 5.96 -1.44
CA LEU A 90 -12.55 4.69 -2.02
C LEU A 90 -13.57 3.57 -1.78
N GLN A 91 -14.08 3.48 -0.55
CA GLN A 91 -14.99 2.40 -0.17
C GLN A 91 -16.40 2.60 -0.74
N LEU A 92 -16.88 3.84 -0.83
CA LEU A 92 -18.11 4.20 -1.55
C LEU A 92 -18.04 3.77 -3.02
N GLU A 93 -16.91 4.04 -3.70
CA GLU A 93 -16.73 3.63 -5.10
C GLU A 93 -16.71 2.11 -5.25
N ARG A 94 -16.01 1.40 -4.35
CA ARG A 94 -15.95 -0.08 -4.35
C ARG A 94 -17.32 -0.74 -4.16
N GLN A 95 -18.25 -0.09 -3.46
CA GLN A 95 -19.59 -0.62 -3.20
C GLN A 95 -20.63 -0.23 -4.28
N GLY A 96 -20.18 0.28 -5.42
CA GLY A 96 -21.05 0.49 -6.57
C GLY A 96 -21.93 1.73 -6.47
N ALA A 97 -21.49 2.78 -5.76
CA ALA A 97 -22.08 4.12 -5.84
C ALA A 97 -21.93 4.80 -7.24
N ALA A 98 -21.83 4.00 -8.31
CA ALA A 98 -21.57 4.39 -9.68
C ALA A 98 -22.85 4.72 -10.48
N GLY A 99 -23.98 4.95 -9.81
CA GLY A 99 -25.24 5.39 -10.43
C GLY A 99 -25.63 6.79 -9.97
N GLY A 100 -25.30 7.80 -10.79
CA GLY A 100 -25.74 9.20 -10.61
C GLY A 100 -24.84 10.01 -9.67
N GLU A 101 -24.17 11.04 -10.21
CA GLU A 101 -23.27 12.00 -9.53
C GLU A 101 -22.33 11.41 -8.46
N ARG A 102 -21.02 11.34 -8.79
CA ARG A 102 -19.94 10.89 -7.89
C ARG A 102 -20.12 11.42 -6.46
N ARG A 103 -20.75 10.65 -5.57
CA ARG A 103 -20.95 11.03 -4.17
C ARG A 103 -19.61 10.98 -3.46
N ARG A 104 -18.89 12.11 -3.48
CA ARG A 104 -17.66 12.31 -2.73
C ARG A 104 -18.01 12.96 -1.41
N VAL A 105 -17.53 12.36 -0.33
CA VAL A 105 -17.58 12.92 1.01
C VAL A 105 -16.30 13.69 1.26
N ALA A 106 -16.45 14.83 1.91
CA ALA A 106 -15.39 15.55 2.58
C ALA A 106 -15.81 15.70 4.05
N PHE A 107 -14.95 15.32 4.99
CA PHE A 107 -15.19 15.50 6.42
C PHE A 107 -14.72 16.86 6.92
N SER A 108 -15.34 17.37 7.98
CA SER A 108 -15.02 18.67 8.54
C SER A 108 -13.69 18.65 9.32
N PRO A 109 -12.67 19.43 8.91
CA PRO A 109 -11.49 19.65 9.75
C PRO A 109 -11.82 20.56 10.94
N ALA A 110 -12.85 21.41 10.86
CA ALA A 110 -13.28 22.26 11.97
C ALA A 110 -13.83 21.45 13.14
N TYR A 111 -14.59 20.40 12.86
CA TYR A 111 -15.13 19.51 13.89
C TYR A 111 -14.02 18.96 14.77
N LEU A 112 -12.95 18.47 14.13
CA LEU A 112 -11.82 17.90 14.86
C LEU A 112 -10.94 18.98 15.51
N PHE A 113 -10.62 20.04 14.77
CA PHE A 113 -9.74 21.10 15.26
C PHE A 113 -10.35 21.85 16.45
N ASN A 114 -11.61 22.25 16.38
CA ASN A 114 -12.28 23.02 17.43
C ASN A 114 -12.41 22.23 18.74
N LEU A 115 -12.40 20.89 18.68
CA LEU A 115 -12.38 20.03 19.87
C LEU A 115 -10.99 19.88 20.50
N LEU A 116 -9.93 20.00 19.71
CA LEU A 116 -8.58 19.53 20.10
C LEU A 116 -7.51 20.61 20.17
N HIS A 117 -7.73 21.78 19.56
CA HIS A 117 -6.73 22.84 19.49
C HIS A 117 -6.32 23.31 20.89
N ARG A 118 -5.05 23.69 21.03
CA ARG A 118 -4.48 24.11 22.32
C ARG A 118 -4.46 25.63 22.45
N GLY A 119 -5.34 26.20 23.26
CA GLY A 119 -5.35 27.63 23.52
C GLY A 119 -6.03 28.40 22.38
N ARG A 120 -5.27 29.22 21.63
CA ARG A 120 -5.82 30.01 20.52
C ARG A 120 -5.84 29.20 19.21
N CYS A 121 -6.33 29.78 18.12
CA CYS A 121 -6.45 29.08 16.83
C CYS A 121 -5.10 28.82 16.15
N GLU A 122 -4.02 29.44 16.59
CA GLU A 122 -2.64 29.10 16.21
C GLU A 122 -2.16 27.82 16.91
N GLY A 123 -2.87 27.41 17.96
CA GLY A 123 -2.56 26.23 18.76
C GLY A 123 -2.81 24.93 18.03
N GLY A 124 -1.77 24.12 17.92
CA GLY A 124 -1.80 22.82 17.25
C GLY A 124 -2.37 21.67 18.07
N THR A 125 -2.41 20.49 17.44
CA THR A 125 -2.62 19.20 18.11
C THR A 125 -1.74 18.13 17.46
N SER A 126 -1.70 16.94 18.05
CA SER A 126 -0.91 15.82 17.54
C SER A 126 -1.70 14.89 16.63
N VAL A 127 -1.01 13.99 15.90
CA VAL A 127 -1.69 13.06 14.98
C VAL A 127 -2.46 12.00 15.77
N THR A 128 -1.90 11.44 16.84
CA THR A 128 -2.65 10.43 17.62
C THR A 128 -3.87 11.03 18.29
N ALA A 129 -3.79 12.22 18.89
CA ALA A 129 -4.95 12.87 19.50
C ALA A 129 -6.09 13.10 18.48
N ALA A 130 -5.73 13.46 17.24
CA ALA A 130 -6.68 13.59 16.15
C ALA A 130 -7.28 12.23 15.73
N LEU A 131 -6.45 11.19 15.54
CA LEU A 131 -6.92 9.86 15.15
C LEU A 131 -7.75 9.18 16.24
N ASP A 132 -7.39 9.33 17.52
CA ASP A 132 -8.14 8.84 18.68
C ASP A 132 -9.51 9.53 18.77
N ALA A 133 -9.56 10.85 18.56
CA ALA A 133 -10.83 11.56 18.55
C ALA A 133 -11.74 11.14 17.38
N ILE A 134 -11.18 10.86 16.20
CA ILE A 134 -11.92 10.28 15.07
C ILE A 134 -12.37 8.85 15.40
N HIS A 135 -11.54 8.08 16.09
CA HIS A 135 -11.92 6.75 16.56
C HIS A 135 -13.07 6.82 17.56
N ASP A 136 -13.02 7.69 18.55
CA ASP A 136 -14.01 7.71 19.65
C ASP A 136 -15.32 8.40 19.27
N ASN A 137 -15.22 9.47 18.48
CA ASN A 137 -16.35 10.35 18.19
C ASN A 137 -16.75 10.36 16.71
N GLY A 138 -15.86 9.96 15.81
CA GLY A 138 -16.03 10.10 14.36
C GLY A 138 -16.04 11.55 13.89
N LEU A 139 -16.51 11.79 12.66
CA LEU A 139 -16.56 13.12 12.05
C LEU A 139 -17.91 13.43 11.40
N VAL A 140 -18.29 14.71 11.38
CA VAL A 140 -19.33 15.20 10.47
C VAL A 140 -18.73 15.57 9.12
N THR A 141 -19.59 15.66 8.09
CA THR A 141 -19.18 16.18 6.77
C THR A 141 -18.78 17.65 6.87
N PHE A 142 -18.05 18.13 5.85
CA PHE A 142 -17.64 19.53 5.75
C PHE A 142 -18.83 20.48 5.84
N ASP A 143 -19.96 20.14 5.22
CA ASP A 143 -21.18 20.96 5.29
C ASP A 143 -21.88 20.87 6.66
N GLY A 144 -21.68 19.75 7.38
CA GLY A 144 -22.21 19.58 8.73
C GLY A 144 -21.58 20.56 9.73
N LEU A 145 -20.28 20.85 9.59
CA LEU A 145 -19.60 21.92 10.34
C LEU A 145 -18.55 22.58 9.44
N PRO A 146 -18.90 23.65 8.70
CA PRO A 146 -17.97 24.29 7.77
C PRO A 146 -16.74 24.88 8.46
N TYR A 147 -15.61 24.87 7.76
CA TYR A 147 -14.39 25.48 8.25
C TYR A 147 -14.44 27.00 8.12
N ASP A 148 -14.39 27.71 9.25
CA ASP A 148 -14.22 29.16 9.28
C ASP A 148 -12.76 29.51 9.58
N PRO A 149 -12.00 30.07 8.63
CA PRO A 149 -10.60 30.42 8.87
C PRO A 149 -10.42 31.51 9.95
N LYS A 150 -11.47 32.25 10.32
CA LYS A 150 -11.41 33.36 11.28
C LYS A 150 -11.63 32.93 12.73
N THR A 151 -12.18 31.75 12.98
CA THR A 151 -12.49 31.28 14.32
C THR A 151 -12.41 29.76 14.45
N CYS A 152 -12.05 29.29 15.64
CA CYS A 152 -11.98 27.88 16.01
C CYS A 152 -12.86 27.55 17.23
N SER A 153 -13.78 28.46 17.61
CA SER A 153 -14.57 28.33 18.85
C SER A 153 -15.89 27.55 18.70
N ALA A 154 -16.31 27.26 17.47
CA ALA A 154 -17.59 26.60 17.21
C ALA A 154 -17.50 25.10 17.54
N LEU A 155 -17.97 24.72 18.71
CA LEU A 155 -18.07 23.31 19.10
C LEU A 155 -19.27 22.63 18.43
N PRO A 156 -19.17 21.33 18.09
CA PRO A 156 -20.30 20.57 17.59
C PRO A 156 -21.39 20.43 18.66
N ASP A 157 -22.64 20.64 18.27
CA ASP A 157 -23.79 20.37 19.11
C ASP A 157 -24.10 18.87 19.22
N ASP A 158 -25.02 18.50 20.12
CA ASP A 158 -25.38 17.10 20.38
C ASP A 158 -25.82 16.34 19.13
N LEU A 159 -26.47 17.04 18.17
CA LEU A 159 -26.88 16.43 16.92
C LEU A 159 -25.65 16.06 16.08
N ARG A 160 -24.72 16.99 15.87
CA ARG A 160 -23.47 16.73 15.16
C ARG A 160 -22.63 15.66 15.85
N MET A 161 -22.56 15.68 17.19
CA MET A 161 -21.87 14.66 17.97
C MET A 161 -22.47 13.26 17.77
N ARG A 162 -23.80 13.15 17.64
CA ARG A 162 -24.48 11.88 17.33
C ARG A 162 -24.24 11.45 15.89
N ASP A 163 -24.31 12.38 14.93
CA ASP A 163 -24.10 12.10 13.52
C ASP A 163 -22.66 11.67 13.23
N ALA A 164 -21.69 12.30 13.90
CA ALA A 164 -20.27 12.00 13.77
C ALA A 164 -19.93 10.54 14.09
N ARG A 165 -20.60 9.94 15.08
CA ARG A 165 -20.39 8.54 15.48
C ARG A 165 -20.62 7.54 14.36
N ASN A 166 -21.26 7.95 13.27
CA ASN A 166 -21.46 7.11 12.11
C ASN A 166 -20.27 7.12 11.15
N ASN A 167 -19.32 8.05 11.27
CA ASN A 167 -18.19 8.18 10.35
C ASN A 167 -16.87 8.06 11.13
N ARG A 168 -16.58 6.85 11.60
CA ARG A 168 -15.45 6.57 12.49
C ARG A 168 -14.30 5.90 11.76
N LEU A 169 -13.11 6.18 12.28
CA LEU A 169 -11.93 5.33 12.13
C LEU A 169 -12.07 4.16 13.13
N LEU A 170 -11.80 2.93 12.71
CA LEU A 170 -11.81 1.78 13.63
C LEU A 170 -10.40 1.46 14.12
N THR A 171 -9.42 1.45 13.22
CA THR A 171 -8.03 1.19 13.60
C THR A 171 -7.08 2.01 12.74
N TYR A 172 -5.94 2.35 13.34
CA TYR A 172 -4.79 2.91 12.66
C TYR A 172 -3.50 2.30 13.22
N SER A 173 -2.43 2.40 12.46
CA SER A 173 -1.12 1.90 12.86
C SER A 173 -0.02 2.91 12.57
N LEU A 174 1.14 2.67 13.17
CA LEU A 174 2.33 3.48 13.06
C LEU A 174 3.43 2.75 12.30
N ILE A 175 4.01 3.40 11.31
CA ILE A 175 5.27 3.01 10.70
C ILE A 175 6.39 3.66 11.52
N ASP A 176 7.30 2.86 12.07
CA ASP A 176 8.49 3.39 12.72
C ASP A 176 9.39 4.05 11.66
N LYS A 177 9.74 5.32 11.86
CA LYS A 177 10.58 6.08 10.92
C LYS A 177 12.03 5.56 10.86
N ASP A 178 12.47 4.87 11.92
CA ASP A 178 13.82 4.33 12.04
C ASP A 178 13.88 2.84 11.61
N ASP A 179 12.77 2.30 11.09
CA ASP A 179 12.70 0.95 10.52
C ASP A 179 13.47 0.86 9.20
N ARG A 180 14.28 -0.18 9.03
CA ARG A 180 14.98 -0.49 7.76
C ARG A 180 14.02 -0.59 6.56
N ASP A 181 12.78 -1.00 6.80
CA ASP A 181 11.77 -1.21 5.76
C ASP A 181 10.76 -0.03 5.71
N VAL A 182 11.08 1.14 6.29
CA VAL A 182 10.18 2.31 6.36
C VAL A 182 9.65 2.73 4.98
N LEU A 183 10.53 2.83 3.98
CA LEU A 183 10.16 3.17 2.61
C LEU A 183 9.12 2.18 2.07
N GLU A 184 9.37 0.89 2.28
CA GLU A 184 8.51 -0.19 1.80
C GLU A 184 7.17 -0.23 2.51
N LYS A 185 7.14 0.04 3.82
CA LYS A 185 5.89 0.13 4.59
C LYS A 185 5.02 1.29 4.09
N ILE A 186 5.61 2.44 3.79
CA ILE A 186 4.89 3.60 3.24
C ILE A 186 4.34 3.25 1.84
N ARG A 187 5.18 2.77 0.92
CA ARG A 187 4.75 2.39 -0.43
C ARG A 187 3.68 1.29 -0.38
N GLY A 188 3.83 0.35 0.55
CA GLY A 188 2.88 -0.70 0.90
C GLY A 188 1.49 -0.19 1.23
N ALA A 189 1.41 0.72 2.19
CA ALA A 189 0.15 1.36 2.57
C ALA A 189 -0.47 2.13 1.40
N VAL A 190 0.33 2.86 0.63
CA VAL A 190 -0.13 3.61 -0.55
C VAL A 190 -0.67 2.68 -1.65
N PHE A 191 -0.01 1.56 -1.92
CA PHE A 191 -0.50 0.57 -2.89
C PHE A 191 -1.77 -0.15 -2.43
N ALA A 192 -1.88 -0.43 -1.13
CA ALA A 192 -3.13 -0.89 -0.51
C ALA A 192 -4.24 0.18 -0.52
N ARG A 193 -3.96 1.39 -1.02
CA ARG A 193 -4.83 2.58 -1.04
C ARG A 193 -5.29 2.98 0.36
N LYS A 194 -4.42 2.79 1.34
CA LYS A 194 -4.57 3.28 2.70
C LYS A 194 -3.89 4.65 2.80
N PRO A 195 -4.61 5.73 3.13
CA PRO A 195 -4.02 7.04 3.38
C PRO A 195 -2.92 6.97 4.45
N VAL A 196 -1.76 7.57 4.15
CA VAL A 196 -0.62 7.64 5.06
C VAL A 196 -0.43 9.08 5.52
N VAL A 197 -0.82 9.37 6.76
CA VAL A 197 -0.64 10.68 7.38
C VAL A 197 0.81 10.81 7.83
N ILE A 198 1.47 11.90 7.46
CA ILE A 198 2.86 12.18 7.81
C ILE A 198 2.98 13.53 8.51
N GLY A 199 3.95 13.63 9.40
CA GLY A 199 4.49 14.89 9.88
C GLY A 199 5.88 15.09 9.32
N ILE A 200 6.12 16.20 8.62
CA ILE A 200 7.49 16.62 8.26
C ILE A 200 7.81 17.95 8.92
N TYR A 201 9.08 18.17 9.23
CA TYR A 201 9.53 19.49 9.63
C TYR A 201 9.25 20.50 8.50
N SER A 202 8.82 21.70 8.85
CA SER A 202 8.49 22.76 7.90
C SER A 202 9.46 23.93 7.92
N GLY A 203 10.25 24.05 8.99
CA GLY A 203 11.05 25.23 9.28
C GLY A 203 10.17 26.47 9.52
N ASP A 204 10.75 27.63 9.25
CA ASP A 204 10.08 28.92 9.28
C ASP A 204 9.49 29.31 7.91
N ILE A 205 8.93 30.52 7.83
CA ILE A 205 8.38 31.11 6.60
C ILE A 205 9.38 31.20 5.43
N THR A 206 10.68 31.23 5.72
CA THR A 206 11.75 31.30 4.72
C THR A 206 12.24 29.93 4.27
N SER A 207 11.69 28.86 4.82
CA SER A 207 12.10 27.50 4.51
C SER A 207 11.62 27.06 3.13
N ALA A 208 12.36 26.15 2.51
CA ALA A 208 12.13 25.76 1.12
C ALA A 208 10.72 25.20 0.87
N LEU A 209 10.15 24.49 1.85
CA LEU A 209 8.79 23.94 1.77
C LEU A 209 7.73 25.06 1.60
N GLN A 210 7.83 26.13 2.37
CA GLN A 210 6.92 27.28 2.28
C GLN A 210 6.95 27.93 0.89
N ARG A 211 8.12 27.95 0.25
CA ARG A 211 8.34 28.53 -1.08
C ARG A 211 8.16 27.54 -2.23
N TYR A 212 7.79 26.30 -1.98
CA TYR A 212 7.62 25.30 -3.02
C TYR A 212 6.55 25.72 -4.05
N ARG A 213 6.88 25.58 -5.35
CA ARG A 213 6.01 25.93 -6.49
C ARG A 213 5.89 24.81 -7.52
N GLY A 214 6.63 23.71 -7.35
CA GLY A 214 6.64 22.57 -8.27
C GLY A 214 8.02 21.93 -8.44
N GLY A 215 8.05 20.79 -9.13
CA GLY A 215 9.26 19.97 -9.27
C GLY A 215 9.45 18.98 -8.12
N VAL A 216 10.53 18.20 -8.16
CA VAL A 216 10.84 17.23 -7.09
C VAL A 216 11.55 17.95 -5.94
N PHE A 217 10.89 18.02 -4.79
CA PHE A 217 11.43 18.59 -3.57
C PHE A 217 12.53 17.70 -2.98
N ARG A 218 13.70 18.30 -2.73
CA ARG A 218 14.91 17.60 -2.24
C ARG A 218 15.59 18.25 -1.04
N ASP A 219 15.07 19.36 -0.55
CA ASP A 219 15.72 20.13 0.51
C ASP A 219 15.55 19.48 1.89
N VAL A 220 16.63 19.44 2.66
CA VAL A 220 16.58 19.08 4.09
C VAL A 220 16.05 20.27 4.86
N LEU A 221 15.03 20.04 5.68
CA LEU A 221 14.33 21.09 6.39
C LEU A 221 14.89 21.28 7.81
N PRO A 222 14.97 22.53 8.32
CA PRO A 222 15.29 22.77 9.72
C PRO A 222 14.30 22.03 10.62
N LYS A 223 14.79 21.41 11.71
CA LYS A 223 13.97 20.64 12.66
C LYS A 223 13.15 21.54 13.61
N GLU A 224 12.49 22.54 13.03
CA GLU A 224 11.70 23.56 13.71
C GLU A 224 10.33 23.61 13.05
N ASN A 225 9.27 23.59 13.86
CA ASN A 225 7.88 23.48 13.41
C ASN A 225 7.62 22.22 12.56
N ALA A 226 6.53 21.54 12.81
CA ALA A 226 6.14 20.39 12.01
C ALA A 226 4.81 20.66 11.31
N HIS A 227 4.62 20.03 10.16
CA HIS A 227 3.42 20.15 9.35
C HIS A 227 2.89 18.79 8.95
N ALA A 228 1.59 18.59 9.13
CA ALA A 228 0.91 17.34 8.82
C ALA A 228 0.33 17.35 7.40
N MET A 229 0.58 16.29 6.65
CA MET A 229 0.10 16.08 5.28
C MET A 229 -0.23 14.60 5.04
N VAL A 230 -0.64 14.22 3.82
CA VAL A 230 -0.99 12.84 3.50
C VAL A 230 -0.30 12.36 2.23
N ILE A 231 0.38 11.23 2.27
CA ILE A 231 0.92 10.57 1.07
C ILE A 231 -0.23 9.86 0.34
N ALA A 232 -0.38 10.16 -0.95
CA ALA A 232 -1.45 9.66 -1.81
C ALA A 232 -0.95 8.85 -3.02
N GLY A 233 0.36 8.86 -3.26
CA GLY A 233 0.97 8.15 -4.38
C GLY A 233 2.47 8.04 -4.27
N TYR A 234 3.06 7.17 -5.07
CA TYR A 234 4.49 7.05 -5.27
C TYR A 234 4.80 6.70 -6.73
N ASP A 235 5.99 7.07 -7.19
CA ASP A 235 6.52 6.78 -8.51
C ASP A 235 8.01 6.44 -8.40
N ASP A 236 8.35 5.18 -8.67
CA ASP A 236 9.71 4.64 -8.59
C ASP A 236 10.60 5.13 -9.74
N ALA A 237 10.03 5.52 -10.89
CA ALA A 237 10.83 6.06 -11.99
C ALA A 237 11.45 7.41 -11.60
N SER A 238 10.70 8.23 -10.86
CA SER A 238 11.21 9.50 -10.31
C SER A 238 11.70 9.42 -8.86
N GLN A 239 11.53 8.27 -8.19
CA GLN A 239 11.83 8.06 -6.76
C GLN A 239 11.10 9.09 -5.86
N THR A 240 9.81 9.32 -6.14
CA THR A 240 9.04 10.38 -5.46
C THR A 240 7.73 9.91 -4.86
N PHE A 241 7.39 10.48 -3.71
CA PHE A 241 6.03 10.47 -3.18
C PHE A 241 5.23 11.67 -3.71
N THR A 242 3.94 11.44 -3.93
CA THR A 242 2.94 12.49 -4.12
C THR A 242 2.19 12.70 -2.81
N VAL A 243 2.22 13.93 -2.30
CA VAL A 243 1.71 14.31 -0.98
C VAL A 243 0.64 15.39 -1.14
N VAL A 244 -0.52 15.20 -0.50
CA VAL A 244 -1.64 16.15 -0.49
C VAL A 244 -1.48 17.09 0.70
N ASN A 245 -1.47 18.40 0.43
CA ASN A 245 -1.31 19.45 1.44
C ASN A 245 -2.65 20.17 1.73
N SER A 246 -2.64 21.06 2.73
CA SER A 246 -3.77 21.89 3.18
C SER A 246 -3.47 23.39 3.12
N TRP A 247 -2.64 23.83 2.18
CA TRP A 247 -2.27 25.23 1.98
C TRP A 247 -2.94 25.88 0.76
N GLY A 248 -3.94 25.20 0.19
CA GLY A 248 -4.69 25.66 -0.98
C GLY A 248 -4.06 25.28 -2.33
N GLU A 249 -4.88 25.35 -3.37
CA GLU A 249 -4.54 24.90 -4.73
C GLU A 249 -3.42 25.72 -5.40
N HIS A 250 -3.18 26.94 -4.92
CA HIS A 250 -2.12 27.81 -5.47
C HIS A 250 -0.73 27.53 -4.92
N TRP A 251 -0.62 26.68 -3.89
CA TRP A 251 0.65 26.24 -3.37
C TRP A 251 1.12 24.95 -4.07
N GLY A 252 2.42 24.83 -4.37
CA GLY A 252 2.98 23.64 -5.00
C GLY A 252 2.38 23.31 -6.37
N GLU A 253 2.18 22.02 -6.64
CA GLU A 253 1.59 21.50 -7.87
C GLU A 253 0.09 21.26 -7.64
N GLN A 254 -0.73 22.31 -7.72
CA GLN A 254 -2.19 22.24 -7.44
C GLN A 254 -2.52 21.80 -5.99
N GLY A 255 -1.71 22.25 -5.03
CA GLY A 255 -1.82 21.82 -3.63
C GLY A 255 -1.09 20.52 -3.31
N LEU A 256 -0.43 19.92 -4.30
CA LEU A 256 0.35 18.70 -4.12
C LEU A 256 1.83 19.03 -4.00
N LEU A 257 2.53 18.18 -3.24
CA LEU A 257 3.97 18.14 -3.12
C LEU A 257 4.48 16.85 -3.74
N ARG A 258 5.43 16.98 -4.67
CA ARG A 258 6.22 15.85 -5.16
C ARG A 258 7.58 15.87 -4.49
N ILE A 259 7.85 14.89 -3.64
CA ILE A 259 9.04 14.86 -2.77
C ILE A 259 9.82 13.57 -2.96
N ASP A 260 11.15 13.69 -3.03
CA ASP A 260 12.06 12.56 -3.13
C ASP A 260 11.93 11.62 -1.92
N TYR A 261 12.01 10.31 -2.16
CA TYR A 261 11.88 9.29 -1.11
C TYR A 261 12.80 9.54 0.08
N GLN A 262 14.09 9.75 -0.16
CA GLN A 262 15.05 9.93 0.92
C GLN A 262 14.85 11.28 1.62
N THR A 263 14.50 12.32 0.86
CA THR A 263 14.18 13.63 1.43
C THR A 263 12.97 13.57 2.36
N LEU A 264 11.90 12.85 1.98
CA LEU A 264 10.75 12.67 2.85
C LEU A 264 11.14 11.98 4.15
N LEU A 265 11.86 10.85 4.08
CA LEU A 265 12.28 10.10 5.26
C LEU A 265 13.18 10.92 6.19
N THR A 266 14.09 11.72 5.62
CA THR A 266 15.00 12.58 6.38
C THR A 266 14.27 13.70 7.13
N ASN A 267 13.16 14.18 6.58
CA ASN A 267 12.40 15.30 7.13
C ASN A 267 11.24 14.89 8.05
N LEU A 268 10.99 13.59 8.26
CA LEU A 268 9.95 13.11 9.17
C LEU A 268 10.18 13.62 10.61
N SER A 269 9.15 14.24 11.21
CA SER A 269 9.19 14.62 12.63
C SER A 269 8.91 13.42 13.54
N ASN A 270 7.91 12.62 13.17
CA ASN A 270 7.53 11.35 13.79
C ASN A 270 7.34 10.25 12.72
N GLY A 271 7.04 9.02 13.16
CA GLY A 271 6.66 7.93 12.27
C GLY A 271 5.36 8.21 11.49
N PRO A 272 5.23 7.80 10.22
CA PRO A 272 3.98 7.89 9.46
C PRO A 272 2.85 7.05 10.06
N PHE A 273 1.61 7.55 10.00
CA PHE A 273 0.41 6.85 10.47
C PHE A 273 -0.42 6.35 9.29
N VAL A 274 -0.91 5.11 9.37
CA VAL A 274 -1.73 4.47 8.32
C VAL A 274 -3.16 4.33 8.80
N ILE A 275 -4.11 4.81 8.01
CA ILE A 275 -5.54 4.56 8.25
C ILE A 275 -5.86 3.12 7.84
N ASP A 276 -6.12 2.24 8.81
CA ASP A 276 -6.21 0.80 8.55
C ASP A 276 -7.62 0.32 8.24
N GLU A 277 -8.58 0.69 9.08
CA GLU A 277 -9.98 0.28 8.97
C GLU A 277 -10.90 1.44 9.32
N ILE A 278 -11.95 1.61 8.53
CA ILE A 278 -13.02 2.60 8.76
C ILE A 278 -14.33 1.88 9.03
N ASP A 279 -15.25 2.56 9.69
CA ASP A 279 -16.54 1.98 10.07
C ASP A 279 -17.40 1.64 8.81
N PRO A 280 -17.68 0.35 8.55
CA PRO A 280 -18.51 -0.03 7.41
C PRO A 280 -19.97 0.43 7.55
N ASP A 281 -20.47 0.68 8.77
CA ASP A 281 -21.82 1.23 8.96
C ASP A 281 -21.94 2.67 8.43
N GLY A 282 -20.87 3.46 8.56
CA GLY A 282 -20.81 4.79 7.97
C GLY A 282 -20.98 4.78 6.47
N ILE A 283 -20.28 3.85 5.81
CA ILE A 283 -20.41 3.64 4.36
C ILE A 283 -21.84 3.26 3.99
N ARG A 284 -22.44 2.29 4.70
CA ARG A 284 -23.83 1.88 4.45
C ARG A 284 -24.79 3.05 4.54
N ARG A 285 -24.68 3.87 5.60
CA ARG A 285 -25.55 5.06 5.80
C ARG A 285 -25.36 6.09 4.70
N LEU A 286 -24.12 6.37 4.31
CA LEU A 286 -23.84 7.30 3.21
C LEU A 286 -24.36 6.79 1.88
N LEU A 287 -24.48 5.49 1.67
CA LEU A 287 -25.15 4.94 0.48
C LEU A 287 -26.69 5.08 0.58
N THR A 288 -27.29 4.87 1.75
CA THR A 288 -28.75 4.94 1.94
C THR A 288 -29.30 6.37 2.06
N ALA A 289 -28.49 7.34 2.51
CA ALA A 289 -28.90 8.73 2.74
C ALA A 289 -29.25 9.52 1.45
N ALA A 290 -29.38 8.87 0.28
CA ALA A 290 -29.90 9.47 -0.95
C ALA A 290 -31.16 8.76 -1.51
N HIS A 291 -31.81 7.86 -0.76
CA HIS A 291 -33.17 7.41 -1.09
C HIS A 291 -34.03 7.45 0.18
N VAL A 292 -34.80 8.53 0.32
CA VAL A 292 -36.02 8.52 1.14
C VAL A 292 -37.18 8.82 0.18
N GLU A 293 -37.79 7.76 -0.35
CA GLU A 293 -39.23 7.75 -0.64
C GLU A 293 -39.91 6.92 0.48
N PRO A 294 -41.19 7.18 0.81
CA PRO A 294 -41.82 6.63 2.00
C PRO A 294 -41.96 5.11 1.93
N GLU A 295 -41.89 4.49 3.11
CA GLU A 295 -41.98 3.05 3.31
C GLU A 295 -43.27 2.46 2.72
N PRO A 296 -43.20 1.38 1.90
CA PRO A 296 -44.39 0.68 1.45
C PRO A 296 -45.00 -0.16 2.60
N PRO A 297 -46.32 -0.48 2.54
CA PRO A 297 -47.00 -1.24 3.60
C PRO A 297 -46.40 -2.64 3.77
N PRO A 298 -46.59 -3.29 4.94
CA PRO A 298 -45.87 -4.51 5.28
C PRO A 298 -46.23 -5.64 4.32
N VAL A 299 -45.19 -6.25 3.72
CA VAL A 299 -45.32 -7.41 2.84
C VAL A 299 -44.93 -8.69 3.63
N PRO A 300 -45.57 -9.85 3.33
CA PRO A 300 -45.67 -11.04 4.20
C PRO A 300 -44.34 -11.79 4.42
N PRO A 301 -44.31 -12.87 5.25
CA PRO A 301 -43.07 -13.46 5.71
C PRO A 301 -42.18 -13.92 4.56
N VAL A 302 -40.88 -13.64 4.71
CA VAL A 302 -39.81 -14.01 3.78
C VAL A 302 -39.87 -15.51 3.51
N ILE A 303 -40.24 -15.87 2.28
CA ILE A 303 -39.94 -17.18 1.72
C ILE A 303 -38.42 -17.21 1.52
N ARG A 304 -37.74 -18.14 2.19
CA ARG A 304 -36.32 -18.43 1.99
C ARG A 304 -36.08 -18.67 0.50
N GLN A 305 -35.42 -17.74 -0.19
CA GLN A 305 -34.97 -18.01 -1.53
C GLN A 305 -33.78 -18.97 -1.46
N ASN A 306 -33.93 -20.11 -2.12
CA ASN A 306 -32.84 -21.06 -2.35
C ASN A 306 -31.69 -20.32 -3.06
N VAL A 307 -30.59 -20.08 -2.34
CA VAL A 307 -29.34 -19.60 -2.94
C VAL A 307 -28.87 -20.64 -3.95
N SER A 308 -28.73 -20.28 -5.22
CA SER A 308 -28.24 -21.20 -6.25
C SER A 308 -26.78 -21.60 -5.95
N PRO A 309 -26.33 -22.81 -6.35
CA PRO A 309 -24.93 -23.21 -6.22
C PRO A 309 -23.93 -22.20 -6.78
N ASP A 310 -24.31 -21.48 -7.85
CA ASP A 310 -23.48 -20.44 -8.46
C ASP A 310 -23.38 -19.18 -7.60
N ALA A 311 -24.49 -18.75 -6.98
CA ALA A 311 -24.48 -17.62 -6.06
C ALA A 311 -23.62 -17.91 -4.81
N LEU A 312 -23.62 -19.16 -4.33
CA LEU A 312 -22.74 -19.60 -3.25
C LEU A 312 -21.26 -19.60 -3.69
N ARG A 313 -20.96 -20.10 -4.90
CA ARG A 313 -19.60 -20.07 -5.46
C ARG A 313 -19.07 -18.63 -5.59
N ASP A 314 -19.89 -17.71 -6.08
CA ASP A 314 -19.52 -16.30 -6.22
C ASP A 314 -19.32 -15.61 -4.86
N ALA A 315 -20.11 -15.96 -3.86
CA ALA A 315 -19.94 -15.45 -2.50
C ALA A 315 -18.60 -15.89 -1.89
N ILE A 316 -18.21 -17.15 -2.10
CA ILE A 316 -16.91 -17.68 -1.67
C ILE A 316 -15.78 -16.96 -2.42
N ARG A 317 -15.88 -16.82 -3.74
CA ARG A 317 -14.89 -16.09 -4.55
C ARG A 317 -14.65 -14.68 -4.04
N ARG A 318 -15.73 -13.92 -3.77
CA ARG A 318 -15.62 -12.55 -3.20
C ARG A 318 -14.94 -12.49 -1.82
N ARG A 319 -14.90 -13.58 -1.08
CA ARG A 319 -14.15 -13.66 0.19
C ARG A 319 -12.67 -13.96 -0.06
N VAL A 320 -12.39 -14.89 -0.97
CA VAL A 320 -11.02 -15.21 -1.39
C VAL A 320 -10.33 -13.97 -1.99
N ASP A 321 -11.04 -13.18 -2.80
CA ASP A 321 -10.52 -11.95 -3.42
C ASP A 321 -10.11 -10.86 -2.42
N LYS A 322 -10.50 -10.99 -1.13
CA LYS A 322 -10.11 -10.06 -0.06
C LYS A 322 -8.84 -10.48 0.67
N LEU A 323 -8.39 -11.71 0.49
CA LEU A 323 -7.17 -12.22 1.11
C LEU A 323 -5.96 -11.67 0.36
N GLN A 324 -4.91 -11.31 1.11
CA GLN A 324 -3.72 -10.69 0.51
C GLN A 324 -2.98 -11.63 -0.44
N CYS A 325 -2.94 -12.92 -0.10
CA CYS A 325 -2.31 -13.94 -0.91
C CYS A 325 -3.14 -15.22 -0.84
N ALA A 326 -3.97 -15.46 -1.86
CA ALA A 326 -4.79 -16.66 -1.95
C ALA A 326 -5.20 -16.98 -3.38
N ARG A 327 -5.32 -18.26 -3.68
CA ARG A 327 -6.07 -18.78 -4.84
C ARG A 327 -6.82 -20.01 -4.36
N VAL A 328 -8.13 -19.87 -4.22
CA VAL A 328 -8.99 -20.96 -3.77
C VAL A 328 -10.15 -21.10 -4.74
N ASP A 329 -10.26 -22.29 -5.32
CA ASP A 329 -11.39 -22.71 -6.13
C ASP A 329 -12.42 -23.40 -5.24
N ALA A 330 -13.70 -23.11 -5.49
CA ALA A 330 -14.82 -23.67 -4.76
C ALA A 330 -15.71 -24.51 -5.68
N GLY A 331 -15.64 -25.83 -5.51
CA GLY A 331 -16.63 -26.75 -6.05
C GLY A 331 -17.88 -26.71 -5.17
N VAL A 332 -19.06 -26.49 -5.76
CA VAL A 332 -20.34 -26.53 -5.05
C VAL A 332 -21.21 -27.59 -5.71
N ALA A 333 -21.58 -28.63 -4.95
CA ALA A 333 -22.41 -29.73 -5.42
C ALA A 333 -23.90 -29.36 -5.37
N ALA A 334 -24.76 -30.21 -5.98
CA ALA A 334 -26.21 -30.01 -6.02
C ALA A 334 -26.86 -30.03 -4.63
N ASP A 335 -26.26 -30.74 -3.67
CA ASP A 335 -26.66 -30.76 -2.26
C ASP A 335 -26.11 -29.58 -1.44
N ARG A 336 -25.44 -28.62 -2.12
CA ARG A 336 -24.79 -27.44 -1.54
C ARG A 336 -23.59 -27.75 -0.66
N SER A 337 -23.05 -28.98 -0.69
CA SER A 337 -21.73 -29.25 -0.12
C SER A 337 -20.65 -28.50 -0.91
N VAL A 338 -19.66 -27.97 -0.18
CA VAL A 338 -18.59 -27.11 -0.71
C VAL A 338 -17.27 -27.87 -0.61
N ALA A 339 -16.56 -28.02 -1.72
CA ALA A 339 -15.18 -28.51 -1.76
C ALA A 339 -14.24 -27.34 -2.09
N LEU A 340 -13.37 -26.99 -1.14
CA LEU A 340 -12.37 -25.93 -1.32
C LEU A 340 -11.03 -26.55 -1.67
N THR A 341 -10.40 -26.07 -2.75
CA THR A 341 -9.06 -26.50 -3.18
C THR A 341 -8.21 -25.30 -3.55
N GLY A 342 -6.91 -25.33 -3.23
CA GLY A 342 -5.99 -24.25 -3.56
C GLY A 342 -5.10 -23.89 -2.37
N PHE A 343 -4.74 -22.62 -2.24
CA PHE A 343 -3.85 -22.17 -1.16
C PHE A 343 -4.21 -20.78 -0.62
N VAL A 344 -3.78 -20.52 0.62
CA VAL A 344 -3.81 -19.21 1.29
C VAL A 344 -2.46 -18.88 1.93
N GLY A 345 -2.21 -17.60 2.18
CA GLY A 345 -0.93 -17.08 2.67
C GLY A 345 -0.64 -17.35 4.14
N SER A 346 -1.65 -17.64 4.96
CA SER A 346 -1.49 -17.84 6.39
C SER A 346 -2.55 -18.77 6.98
N GLN A 347 -2.26 -19.35 8.16
CA GLN A 347 -3.25 -20.14 8.90
C GLN A 347 -4.44 -19.27 9.32
N GLY A 348 -4.21 -18.01 9.70
CA GLY A 348 -5.28 -17.08 10.06
C GLY A 348 -6.24 -16.82 8.90
N ASP A 349 -5.73 -16.70 7.67
CA ASP A 349 -6.56 -16.56 6.47
C ASP A 349 -7.36 -17.83 6.19
N LEU A 350 -6.77 -19.02 6.39
CA LEU A 350 -7.47 -20.30 6.24
C LEU A 350 -8.63 -20.39 7.24
N ASP A 351 -8.36 -20.11 8.51
CA ASP A 351 -9.36 -20.19 9.58
C ASP A 351 -10.49 -19.18 9.33
N ALA A 352 -10.15 -17.95 8.92
CA ALA A 352 -11.12 -16.92 8.57
C ALA A 352 -11.99 -17.32 7.36
N LEU A 353 -11.38 -17.91 6.33
CA LEU A 353 -12.08 -18.40 5.15
C LEU A 353 -13.05 -19.53 5.53
N LEU A 354 -12.59 -20.54 6.24
CA LEU A 354 -13.41 -21.68 6.67
C LEU A 354 -14.58 -21.23 7.55
N LYS A 355 -14.33 -20.33 8.51
CA LYS A 355 -15.37 -19.73 9.36
C LYS A 355 -16.39 -18.95 8.53
N ALA A 356 -15.94 -18.17 7.56
CA ALA A 356 -16.82 -17.38 6.70
C ALA A 356 -17.68 -18.27 5.79
N VAL A 357 -17.12 -19.34 5.23
CA VAL A 357 -17.83 -20.31 4.38
C VAL A 357 -18.85 -21.08 5.19
N ALA A 358 -18.48 -21.58 6.38
CA ALA A 358 -19.38 -22.32 7.27
C ALA A 358 -20.55 -21.47 7.81
N ALA A 359 -20.40 -20.14 7.85
CA ALA A 359 -21.44 -19.21 8.27
C ALA A 359 -22.39 -18.79 7.13
N MET A 360 -22.19 -19.26 5.89
CA MET A 360 -23.05 -18.89 4.77
C MET A 360 -24.42 -19.61 4.89
N PRO A 361 -25.53 -18.90 4.65
CA PRO A 361 -26.85 -19.53 4.63
C PRO A 361 -26.87 -20.69 3.63
N ASP A 362 -27.40 -21.83 4.07
CA ASP A 362 -27.56 -23.04 3.27
C ASP A 362 -26.28 -23.72 2.75
N SER A 363 -25.09 -23.39 3.27
CA SER A 363 -23.88 -24.18 2.99
C SER A 363 -23.99 -25.56 3.65
N GLY A 364 -23.80 -26.63 2.87
CA GLY A 364 -23.75 -28.00 3.38
C GLY A 364 -22.40 -28.32 4.04
N ARG A 365 -21.97 -29.58 3.94
CA ARG A 365 -20.64 -30.01 4.41
C ARG A 365 -19.53 -29.29 3.64
N VAL A 366 -18.52 -28.80 4.36
CA VAL A 366 -17.30 -28.21 3.78
C VAL A 366 -16.18 -29.25 3.78
N ASP A 367 -15.71 -29.65 2.60
CA ASP A 367 -14.48 -30.43 2.39
C ASP A 367 -13.33 -29.46 2.12
N ASN A 368 -12.35 -29.40 3.02
CA ASN A 368 -11.22 -28.47 2.93
C ASN A 368 -9.96 -29.20 2.45
N ARG A 369 -9.47 -28.81 1.27
CA ARG A 369 -8.17 -29.20 0.71
C ARG A 369 -7.31 -27.98 0.38
N VAL A 370 -7.55 -26.87 1.06
CA VAL A 370 -6.73 -25.66 0.94
C VAL A 370 -5.49 -25.81 1.80
N THR A 371 -4.33 -25.54 1.21
CA THR A 371 -3.02 -25.58 1.88
C THR A 371 -2.57 -24.19 2.30
N VAL A 372 -1.77 -24.10 3.36
CA VAL A 372 -1.15 -22.84 3.78
C VAL A 372 0.22 -22.71 3.14
N HIS A 373 0.41 -21.66 2.36
CA HIS A 373 1.66 -21.36 1.67
C HIS A 373 2.16 -20.02 2.23
N PRO A 374 3.05 -20.00 3.23
CA PRO A 374 3.59 -18.76 3.76
C PRO A 374 4.28 -17.92 2.68
N TRP A 375 4.44 -16.63 2.90
CA TRP A 375 5.34 -15.81 2.08
C TRP A 375 6.79 -16.36 2.17
N PRO A 376 7.56 -16.43 1.06
CA PRO A 376 7.22 -15.99 -0.31
C PRO A 376 6.54 -17.07 -1.17
N GLN A 377 6.30 -18.29 -0.67
CA GLN A 377 5.75 -19.40 -1.44
C GLN A 377 4.41 -19.02 -2.11
N CYS A 378 3.47 -18.46 -1.36
CA CYS A 378 2.17 -18.10 -1.94
C CYS A 378 2.30 -17.10 -3.10
N GLU A 379 3.19 -16.11 -2.99
CA GLU A 379 3.40 -15.13 -4.07
C GLU A 379 4.09 -15.75 -5.29
N VAL A 380 4.95 -16.76 -5.11
CA VAL A 380 5.48 -17.56 -6.23
C VAL A 380 4.33 -18.23 -6.99
N TYR A 381 3.39 -18.89 -6.30
CA TYR A 381 2.25 -19.54 -6.96
C TYR A 381 1.29 -18.53 -7.63
N LEU A 382 1.15 -17.32 -7.08
CA LEU A 382 0.38 -16.27 -7.72
C LEU A 382 1.09 -15.68 -8.93
N SER A 383 2.35 -15.28 -8.78
CA SER A 383 3.16 -14.61 -9.80
C SER A 383 3.47 -15.49 -11.00
N PHE A 384 3.62 -16.79 -10.79
CA PHE A 384 4.00 -17.75 -11.82
C PHE A 384 2.86 -18.70 -12.23
N ASP A 385 1.60 -18.41 -11.88
CA ASP A 385 0.45 -19.30 -12.15
C ASP A 385 0.40 -19.80 -13.60
N GLN A 386 0.54 -18.89 -14.56
CA GLN A 386 0.50 -19.24 -15.97
C GLN A 386 1.67 -20.17 -16.35
N GLY A 387 2.88 -19.87 -15.87
CA GLY A 387 4.06 -20.71 -16.13
C GLY A 387 3.99 -22.07 -15.44
N LEU A 388 3.36 -22.15 -14.27
CA LEU A 388 3.09 -23.39 -13.54
C LEU A 388 2.06 -24.26 -14.28
N ARG A 389 0.98 -23.67 -14.79
CA ARG A 389 -0.03 -24.37 -15.61
C ARG A 389 0.53 -24.88 -16.94
N HIS A 390 1.59 -24.24 -17.44
CA HIS A 390 2.22 -24.55 -18.72
C HIS A 390 3.69 -24.96 -18.58
N ALA A 391 4.00 -25.81 -17.59
CA ALA A 391 5.37 -26.25 -17.33
C ALA A 391 6.04 -26.96 -18.53
N GLY A 392 5.28 -27.51 -19.49
CA GLY A 392 5.83 -28.03 -20.75
C GLY A 392 6.84 -29.18 -20.58
N GLY A 393 6.72 -29.93 -19.48
CA GLY A 393 7.65 -31.00 -19.09
C GLY A 393 8.81 -30.56 -18.20
N LEU A 394 8.91 -29.27 -17.86
CA LEU A 394 9.82 -28.78 -16.82
C LEU A 394 9.44 -29.41 -15.47
N ASP A 395 10.44 -29.94 -14.77
CA ASP A 395 10.27 -30.63 -13.49
C ASP A 395 11.48 -30.41 -12.60
N VAL A 396 11.27 -30.40 -11.28
CA VAL A 396 12.34 -30.27 -10.28
C VAL A 396 12.08 -31.20 -9.10
N LYS A 397 13.12 -31.92 -8.67
CA LYS A 397 13.03 -32.90 -7.58
C LYS A 397 14.25 -32.84 -6.67
N ALA A 398 14.03 -33.06 -5.38
CA ALA A 398 15.11 -33.28 -4.43
C ALA A 398 15.83 -34.61 -4.74
N VAL A 399 17.17 -34.60 -4.68
CA VAL A 399 17.99 -35.80 -4.83
C VAL A 399 18.34 -36.34 -3.46
N GLY A 400 17.92 -37.58 -3.16
CA GLY A 400 18.25 -38.25 -1.91
C GLY A 400 17.41 -37.82 -0.69
N HIS A 401 16.41 -36.96 -0.85
CA HIS A 401 15.52 -36.50 0.22
C HIS A 401 14.03 -36.67 -0.17
N PRO A 402 13.45 -37.87 0.02
CA PRO A 402 12.10 -38.19 -0.48
C PRO A 402 10.95 -37.49 0.25
N ALA A 403 11.20 -36.93 1.44
CA ALA A 403 10.19 -36.22 2.23
C ALA A 403 10.25 -34.70 2.07
N GLU A 404 11.17 -34.17 1.25
CA GLU A 404 11.40 -32.73 1.04
C GLU A 404 11.62 -31.92 2.34
N ARG A 405 11.93 -32.65 3.42
CA ARG A 405 12.25 -32.13 4.75
C ARG A 405 13.75 -32.28 4.98
N TYR A 406 14.40 -31.15 5.25
CA TYR A 406 15.83 -31.04 5.46
C TYR A 406 16.13 -30.62 6.90
N ARG A 407 17.13 -31.24 7.50
CA ARG A 407 17.66 -30.89 8.82
C ARG A 407 18.92 -30.03 8.66
N GLU A 408 19.26 -29.28 9.69
CA GLU A 408 20.50 -28.52 9.73
C GLU A 408 21.72 -29.38 9.40
N GLY A 409 22.55 -28.89 8.47
CA GLY A 409 23.74 -29.56 7.97
C GLY A 409 23.51 -30.48 6.76
N ASP A 410 22.26 -30.82 6.44
CA ASP A 410 21.91 -31.60 5.25
C ASP A 410 22.38 -30.90 3.98
N SER A 411 22.78 -31.70 2.99
CA SER A 411 23.25 -31.20 1.70
C SER A 411 22.09 -31.07 0.72
N LEU A 412 21.88 -29.87 0.16
CA LEU A 412 20.87 -29.64 -0.85
C LEU A 412 21.40 -30.09 -2.23
N ALA A 413 20.65 -30.97 -2.87
CA ALA A 413 20.89 -31.44 -4.23
C ALA A 413 19.56 -31.53 -4.98
N LEU A 414 19.52 -30.97 -6.18
CA LEU A 414 18.32 -30.85 -6.99
C LEU A 414 18.55 -31.46 -8.36
N GLN A 415 17.58 -32.23 -8.85
CA GLN A 415 17.53 -32.66 -10.24
C GLN A 415 16.47 -31.85 -10.97
N VAL A 416 16.87 -31.16 -12.03
CA VAL A 416 15.97 -30.41 -12.91
C VAL A 416 15.87 -31.13 -14.25
N THR A 417 14.66 -31.32 -14.74
CA THR A 417 14.40 -31.75 -16.11
C THR A 417 13.97 -30.54 -16.93
N SER A 418 14.68 -30.22 -18.01
CA SER A 418 14.32 -29.10 -18.89
C SER A 418 13.05 -29.40 -19.70
N PRO A 419 12.29 -28.37 -20.15
CA PRO A 419 11.06 -28.58 -20.90
C PRO A 419 11.30 -29.20 -22.28
N GLY A 420 10.23 -29.47 -23.02
CA GLY A 420 10.26 -30.05 -24.37
C GLY A 420 10.86 -29.15 -25.47
N TYR A 421 11.52 -28.05 -25.15
CA TYR A 421 12.13 -27.11 -26.08
C TYR A 421 13.47 -26.58 -25.55
N PRO A 422 14.38 -26.08 -26.41
CA PRO A 422 15.62 -25.47 -25.95
C PRO A 422 15.34 -24.24 -25.08
N SER A 423 15.92 -24.18 -23.89
CA SER A 423 15.55 -23.16 -22.90
C SER A 423 16.72 -22.64 -22.08
N TYR A 424 16.68 -21.36 -21.73
CA TYR A 424 17.47 -20.77 -20.67
C TYR A 424 16.83 -21.10 -19.31
N LEU A 425 17.62 -21.66 -18.39
CA LEU A 425 17.15 -22.07 -17.07
C LEU A 425 17.67 -21.14 -15.98
N TYR A 426 16.79 -20.78 -15.07
CA TYR A 426 17.09 -20.06 -13.84
C TYR A 426 16.64 -20.94 -12.67
N VAL A 427 17.55 -21.26 -11.77
CA VAL A 427 17.29 -22.09 -10.58
C VAL A 427 17.55 -21.22 -9.36
N ALA A 428 16.47 -20.82 -8.70
CA ALA A 428 16.50 -19.96 -7.52
C ALA A 428 15.97 -20.71 -6.30
N TYR A 429 16.59 -20.50 -5.16
CA TYR A 429 16.22 -21.07 -3.88
C TYR A 429 15.83 -19.95 -2.92
N LEU A 430 14.54 -19.87 -2.61
CA LEU A 430 13.95 -18.86 -1.73
C LEU A 430 13.87 -19.44 -0.32
N GLN A 431 14.57 -18.80 0.60
CA GLN A 431 14.76 -19.25 1.97
C GLN A 431 13.71 -18.64 2.92
N ALA A 432 13.59 -19.22 4.12
CA ALA A 432 12.66 -18.76 5.14
C ALA A 432 13.00 -17.36 5.68
N SER A 433 14.24 -16.89 5.45
CA SER A 433 14.68 -15.52 5.73
C SER A 433 14.10 -14.48 4.77
N GLY A 434 13.53 -14.89 3.63
CA GLY A 434 13.22 -14.02 2.50
C GLY A 434 14.43 -13.74 1.60
N GLU A 435 15.56 -14.42 1.81
CA GLU A 435 16.72 -14.38 0.91
C GLU A 435 16.54 -15.37 -0.26
N VAL A 436 17.02 -14.98 -1.43
CA VAL A 436 17.05 -15.81 -2.65
C VAL A 436 18.48 -16.06 -3.03
N VAL A 437 18.82 -17.35 -3.16
CA VAL A 437 20.12 -17.80 -3.65
C VAL A 437 19.95 -18.37 -5.05
N TYR A 438 20.70 -17.86 -6.01
CA TYR A 438 20.72 -18.45 -7.35
C TYR A 438 21.67 -19.63 -7.39
N LEU A 439 21.12 -20.82 -7.63
CA LEU A 439 21.89 -22.05 -7.77
C LEU A 439 22.44 -22.21 -9.19
N SER A 440 21.75 -21.63 -10.18
CA SER A 440 22.22 -21.59 -11.57
C SER A 440 21.43 -20.57 -12.39
N TRP A 441 22.10 -19.90 -13.33
CA TRP A 441 21.49 -19.04 -14.34
C TRP A 441 22.36 -18.99 -15.61
N PRO A 442 21.85 -18.44 -16.74
CA PRO A 442 22.61 -18.31 -17.96
C PRO A 442 23.71 -17.23 -17.84
N GLU A 443 24.94 -17.68 -17.59
CA GLU A 443 26.12 -16.81 -17.43
C GLU A 443 26.83 -16.48 -18.76
N GLY A 444 27.54 -15.35 -18.76
CA GLY A 444 28.38 -14.90 -19.89
C GLY A 444 27.65 -14.05 -20.93
N ALA A 445 28.43 -13.57 -21.91
CA ALA A 445 27.94 -12.67 -22.96
C ALA A 445 26.99 -13.38 -23.96
N SER A 446 27.16 -14.68 -24.17
CA SER A 446 26.36 -15.47 -25.12
C SER A 446 26.11 -16.90 -24.63
N PRO A 447 25.33 -17.08 -23.55
CA PRO A 447 24.98 -18.40 -23.05
C PRO A 447 24.18 -19.18 -24.11
N ARG A 448 24.44 -20.49 -24.20
CA ARG A 448 23.66 -21.40 -25.04
C ARG A 448 22.46 -21.95 -24.25
N PRO A 449 21.29 -22.10 -24.89
CA PRO A 449 20.14 -22.72 -24.24
C PRO A 449 20.41 -24.19 -23.93
N VAL A 450 19.84 -24.68 -22.83
CA VAL A 450 19.86 -26.09 -22.45
C VAL A 450 19.01 -26.88 -23.46
N PRO A 451 19.48 -28.05 -23.96
CA PRO A 451 18.69 -28.88 -24.87
C PRO A 451 17.37 -29.39 -24.23
N PRO A 452 16.35 -29.70 -25.04
CA PRO A 452 15.08 -30.25 -24.56
C PRO A 452 15.27 -31.52 -23.72
N ARG A 453 14.44 -31.70 -22.68
CA ARG A 453 14.38 -32.91 -21.83
C ARG A 453 15.71 -33.34 -21.21
N SER A 454 16.65 -32.41 -21.05
CA SER A 454 17.92 -32.63 -20.37
C SER A 454 17.70 -32.79 -18.88
N ARG A 455 18.41 -33.73 -18.24
CA ARG A 455 18.44 -33.87 -16.77
C ARG A 455 19.73 -33.24 -16.24
N LEU A 456 19.58 -32.21 -15.42
CA LEU A 456 20.67 -31.46 -14.80
C LEU A 456 20.62 -31.65 -13.30
N VAL A 457 21.79 -31.70 -12.66
CA VAL A 457 21.90 -31.79 -11.20
C VAL A 457 22.61 -30.55 -10.68
N PHE A 458 22.00 -29.89 -9.70
CA PHE A 458 22.53 -28.70 -9.02
C PHE A 458 22.78 -29.03 -7.56
N GLY A 459 23.95 -28.63 -7.05
CA GLY A 459 24.34 -28.90 -5.67
C GLY A 459 24.87 -30.32 -5.43
N GLY A 460 24.93 -30.73 -4.16
CA GLY A 460 25.33 -32.08 -3.75
C GLY A 460 26.80 -32.46 -3.92
N GLY A 461 27.68 -31.57 -4.38
CA GLY A 461 29.14 -31.80 -4.45
C GLY A 461 29.62 -32.77 -5.54
N ARG A 462 28.71 -33.42 -6.28
CA ARG A 462 29.07 -34.38 -7.33
C ARG A 462 29.49 -33.64 -8.60
N ASN A 463 30.46 -34.19 -9.32
CA ASN A 463 30.94 -33.66 -10.61
C ASN A 463 31.37 -32.17 -10.56
N GLY A 464 31.96 -31.73 -9.43
CA GLY A 464 32.42 -30.35 -9.27
C GLY A 464 31.33 -29.32 -8.95
N GLN A 465 30.08 -29.76 -8.71
CA GLN A 465 29.01 -28.87 -8.25
C GLN A 465 29.30 -28.32 -6.84
N PRO A 466 28.83 -27.11 -6.52
CA PRO A 466 28.91 -26.58 -5.16
C PRO A 466 28.20 -27.49 -4.14
N VAL A 467 28.63 -27.41 -2.87
CA VAL A 467 27.96 -28.07 -1.75
C VAL A 467 27.18 -27.02 -0.97
N TYR A 468 25.85 -27.05 -1.07
CA TYR A 468 24.96 -26.19 -0.29
C TYR A 468 24.52 -26.92 0.97
N ARG A 469 24.75 -26.31 2.14
CA ARG A 469 24.34 -26.88 3.44
C ARG A 469 23.20 -26.09 4.05
N VAL A 470 22.18 -26.79 4.52
CA VAL A 470 21.03 -26.19 5.21
C VAL A 470 21.48 -25.63 6.55
N ALA A 471 21.12 -24.37 6.80
CA ALA A 471 21.44 -23.63 8.02
C ALA A 471 20.28 -22.69 8.38
N LYS A 472 20.33 -22.11 9.58
CA LYS A 472 19.33 -21.14 10.05
C LYS A 472 19.23 -19.90 9.14
N PRO A 473 18.07 -19.22 9.06
CA PRO A 473 16.81 -19.58 9.71
C PRO A 473 16.09 -20.72 9.00
N PHE A 474 15.38 -21.54 9.78
CA PHE A 474 14.63 -22.70 9.27
C PHE A 474 13.17 -22.32 9.04
N GLY A 475 12.52 -22.94 8.06
CA GLY A 475 11.10 -22.70 7.80
C GLY A 475 10.58 -23.34 6.54
N ASP A 476 9.48 -22.77 6.04
CA ASP A 476 8.89 -23.12 4.75
C ASP A 476 9.65 -22.37 3.64
N GLU A 477 10.23 -23.13 2.72
CA GLU A 477 11.14 -22.64 1.69
C GLU A 477 10.71 -23.16 0.32
N ILE A 478 11.25 -22.63 -0.76
CA ILE A 478 10.84 -23.07 -2.09
C ILE A 478 11.97 -22.89 -3.10
N VAL A 479 12.19 -23.92 -3.92
CA VAL A 479 12.99 -23.79 -5.13
C VAL A 479 12.04 -23.41 -6.26
N VAL A 480 12.44 -22.42 -7.05
CA VAL A 480 11.74 -21.97 -8.24
C VAL A 480 12.66 -22.18 -9.43
N VAL A 481 12.21 -22.98 -10.40
CA VAL A 481 12.89 -23.19 -11.67
C VAL A 481 12.09 -22.52 -12.77
N ILE A 482 12.73 -21.61 -13.49
CA ILE A 482 12.12 -20.84 -14.58
C ILE A 482 12.85 -21.20 -15.87
N ALA A 483 12.10 -21.61 -16.89
CA ALA A 483 12.60 -21.94 -18.21
C ALA A 483 11.97 -21.04 -19.27
N SER A 484 12.80 -20.43 -20.12
CA SER A 484 12.33 -19.56 -21.20
C SER A 484 13.11 -19.77 -22.48
N ARG A 485 12.47 -19.55 -23.64
CA ARG A 485 13.13 -19.58 -24.96
C ARG A 485 14.08 -18.40 -25.16
N ARG A 486 13.84 -17.30 -24.44
CA ARG A 486 14.67 -16.09 -24.43
C ARG A 486 15.28 -15.85 -23.06
N ARG A 487 16.39 -15.10 -23.00
CA ARG A 487 16.94 -14.64 -21.72
C ARG A 487 15.93 -13.68 -21.07
N LEU A 488 15.52 -14.01 -19.86
CA LEU A 488 14.60 -13.16 -19.06
C LEU A 488 15.34 -12.00 -18.40
N VAL A 489 16.64 -12.19 -18.13
CA VAL A 489 17.50 -11.21 -17.49
C VAL A 489 18.74 -11.01 -18.35
N VAL A 490 19.06 -9.73 -18.61
CA VAL A 490 20.28 -9.28 -19.29
C VAL A 490 21.25 -8.77 -18.21
N GLY A 491 22.49 -9.25 -18.23
CA GLY A 491 23.49 -8.93 -17.20
C GLY A 491 23.75 -10.08 -16.23
N THR A 492 24.41 -9.77 -15.11
CA THR A 492 24.73 -10.69 -14.02
C THR A 492 23.64 -10.66 -12.95
N LEU A 493 23.30 -11.82 -12.39
CA LEU A 493 22.52 -11.89 -11.15
C LEU A 493 23.47 -11.80 -9.95
N PRO A 494 23.06 -11.15 -8.85
CA PRO A 494 23.84 -11.17 -7.63
C PRO A 494 23.85 -12.59 -7.04
N ASP A 495 24.85 -12.93 -6.22
CA ASP A 495 24.90 -14.23 -5.54
C ASP A 495 23.67 -14.46 -4.64
N LYS A 496 23.15 -13.36 -4.08
CA LYS A 496 22.01 -13.30 -3.16
C LYS A 496 21.19 -12.04 -3.41
N GLU A 497 19.87 -12.15 -3.28
CA GLU A 497 18.96 -11.00 -3.25
C GLU A 497 17.74 -11.27 -2.35
N VAL A 498 16.86 -10.30 -2.17
CA VAL A 498 15.61 -10.52 -1.42
C VAL A 498 14.50 -11.05 -2.32
N ASP A 499 13.60 -11.86 -1.76
CA ASP A 499 12.49 -12.53 -2.46
C ASP A 499 11.68 -11.61 -3.37
N ARG A 500 11.47 -10.37 -2.94
CA ARG A 500 10.72 -9.36 -3.68
C ARG A 500 11.45 -8.83 -4.92
N GLU A 501 12.77 -8.67 -4.85
CA GLU A 501 13.56 -8.32 -6.03
C GLU A 501 13.51 -9.45 -7.06
N PHE A 502 13.56 -10.70 -6.58
CA PHE A 502 13.48 -11.89 -7.43
C PHE A 502 12.12 -11.97 -8.12
N LEU A 503 11.03 -11.89 -7.32
CA LEU A 503 9.66 -11.93 -7.82
C LEU A 503 9.40 -10.81 -8.82
N THR A 504 9.84 -9.58 -8.53
CA THR A 504 9.72 -8.44 -9.46
C THR A 504 10.45 -8.72 -10.76
N LYS A 505 11.72 -9.11 -10.68
CA LYS A 505 12.61 -9.32 -11.82
C LYS A 505 12.08 -10.39 -12.78
N PHE A 506 11.58 -11.49 -12.24
CA PHE A 506 11.11 -12.62 -13.06
C PHE A 506 9.63 -12.57 -13.41
N ARG A 507 8.82 -11.72 -12.75
CA ARG A 507 7.42 -11.47 -13.11
C ARG A 507 7.28 -10.44 -14.22
N MET A 508 8.13 -9.41 -14.28
CA MET A 508 8.02 -8.37 -15.31
C MET A 508 8.00 -8.92 -16.75
N PRO A 509 8.88 -9.87 -17.14
CA PRO A 509 8.82 -10.48 -18.48
C PRO A 509 7.56 -11.30 -18.77
N LEU A 510 6.78 -11.66 -17.74
CA LEU A 510 5.50 -12.39 -17.85
C LEU A 510 4.30 -11.44 -18.01
N LEU A 511 4.45 -10.18 -17.60
CA LEU A 511 3.41 -9.15 -17.64
C LEU A 511 3.48 -8.27 -18.89
N ASP A 512 4.53 -8.39 -19.69
CA ASP A 512 4.71 -7.64 -20.94
C ASP A 512 4.22 -8.48 -22.12
N PRO A 513 3.00 -8.25 -22.63
CA PRO A 513 2.51 -8.92 -23.82
C PRO A 513 3.12 -8.22 -25.01
N ASP A 514 4.35 -8.58 -25.39
CA ASP A 514 4.87 -8.18 -26.70
C ASP A 514 3.90 -8.76 -27.76
N PRO A 515 3.20 -7.93 -28.54
CA PRO A 515 2.25 -8.41 -29.55
C PRO A 515 2.93 -9.19 -30.68
N ALA A 516 4.26 -9.17 -30.78
CA ALA A 516 5.04 -10.01 -31.69
C ALA A 516 5.47 -11.36 -31.06
N ALA A 517 5.44 -11.49 -29.74
CA ALA A 517 5.74 -12.75 -29.04
C ALA A 517 4.51 -13.66 -29.10
N SER A 518 4.53 -14.60 -30.04
CA SER A 518 3.47 -15.60 -30.17
C SER A 518 3.27 -16.38 -28.86
N ALA A 519 2.11 -17.03 -28.70
CA ALA A 519 1.83 -18.00 -27.62
C ALA A 519 2.89 -19.13 -27.48
N HIS A 520 3.85 -19.22 -28.41
CA HIS A 520 4.97 -20.13 -28.38
C HIS A 520 6.19 -19.62 -27.57
N ASP A 521 6.23 -18.36 -27.12
CA ASP A 521 7.32 -17.85 -26.25
C ASP A 521 7.10 -18.08 -24.75
N ALA A 522 6.32 -19.11 -24.41
CA ALA A 522 5.90 -19.41 -23.05
C ALA A 522 7.08 -19.61 -22.08
N VAL A 523 7.00 -18.93 -20.94
CA VAL A 523 7.83 -19.20 -19.77
C VAL A 523 7.21 -20.37 -19.01
N ALA A 524 7.96 -21.45 -18.85
CA ALA A 524 7.59 -22.58 -18.02
C ALA A 524 8.18 -22.41 -16.62
N VAL A 525 7.40 -22.74 -15.58
CA VAL A 525 7.86 -22.68 -14.19
C VAL A 525 7.57 -24.00 -13.52
N ALA A 526 8.54 -24.50 -12.75
CA ALA A 526 8.37 -25.61 -11.84
C ALA A 526 8.87 -25.19 -10.46
N VAL A 527 8.20 -25.69 -9.41
CA VAL A 527 8.53 -25.35 -8.02
C VAL A 527 8.68 -26.60 -7.19
N LEU A 528 9.57 -26.55 -6.20
CA LEU A 528 9.76 -27.59 -5.20
C LEU A 528 9.65 -26.95 -3.81
N PRO A 529 8.51 -27.06 -3.11
CA PRO A 529 8.41 -26.62 -1.73
C PRO A 529 9.33 -27.48 -0.84
N LEU A 530 9.99 -26.85 0.13
CA LEU A 530 10.93 -27.49 1.04
C LEU A 530 10.59 -27.10 2.48
N LYS A 531 10.86 -28.00 3.43
CA LYS A 531 10.79 -27.69 4.86
C LYS A 531 12.16 -27.86 5.50
N THR A 532 12.75 -26.78 6.01
CA THR A 532 13.99 -26.85 6.78
C THR A 532 13.68 -26.83 8.28
N VAL A 533 14.44 -27.58 9.08
CA VAL A 533 14.30 -27.65 10.54
C VAL A 533 15.66 -27.74 11.23
N ALA A 534 15.71 -27.32 12.50
CA ALA A 534 16.88 -27.53 13.35
C ALA A 534 17.20 -29.02 13.48
N LYS A 535 18.47 -29.33 13.77
CA LYS A 535 18.85 -30.68 14.19
C LYS A 535 18.26 -30.93 15.59
N GLU A 536 17.54 -32.03 15.73
CA GLU A 536 16.98 -32.49 17.02
C GLU A 536 18.10 -32.79 18.03
#